data_AF-A0A2W4ZGP6-F1
#
_entry.id   AF-A0A2W4ZGP6-F1
#
_cell.length_a   1.000
_cell.length_b   1.000
_cell.length_c   1.000
_cell.angle_alpha   90.00
_cell.angle_beta   90.00
_cell.angle_gamma   90.00
#
_symmetry.space_group_name_H-M   'P 1'
#
loop_
_entity.id
_entity.type
_entity.pdbx_description
1 polymer ?
#
loop_
_entity_poly.entity_id
_entity_poly.type
_entity_poly.pdbx_seq_one_letter_code
_entity_poly.pdbx_strand_id
1 'polypeptide(L)'
;MENVNFYEPPKGGRISSAKFRASLQKAEEFSGLNENVSRFKALRLIKQAGKVAGFRPELVELLEYYLVRTQDIDWTKDNQPICYQTVTATAQDLGISERQVWNRESALHALGALTWNDSGNQKRYGQRDKETGAIKYAFGVDLSPLAALLPTLERAIEQKKIL
;
A
#
# COMPACT_ATOMS: atom_id res chain seq x y z
N MET A 1 11.78 -23.67 -12.57
CA MET A 1 12.11 -22.89 -11.35
C MET A 1 11.94 -21.43 -11.71
N GLU A 2 10.82 -20.82 -11.32
CA GLU A 2 10.60 -19.39 -11.55
C GLU A 2 11.52 -18.59 -10.62
N ASN A 3 12.44 -17.85 -11.22
CA ASN A 3 13.33 -16.94 -10.49
C ASN A 3 12.51 -15.80 -9.90
N VAL A 4 12.41 -15.75 -8.58
CA VAL A 4 11.91 -14.58 -7.85
C VAL A 4 12.93 -13.46 -8.07
N ASN A 5 12.62 -12.57 -8.99
CA ASN A 5 13.52 -11.47 -9.37
C ASN A 5 13.56 -10.43 -8.24
N PHE A 6 14.57 -10.53 -7.37
CA PHE A 6 14.84 -9.54 -6.33
C PHE A 6 15.29 -8.24 -6.99
N TYR A 7 14.49 -7.19 -6.80
CA TYR A 7 14.69 -5.90 -7.44
C TYR A 7 15.74 -5.05 -6.73
N GLU A 8 16.75 -4.63 -7.46
CA GLU A 8 17.61 -3.51 -7.07
C GLU A 8 16.88 -2.19 -7.35
N PRO A 9 16.73 -1.30 -6.36
CA PRO A 9 16.08 -0.02 -6.58
C PRO A 9 16.90 0.83 -7.57
N PRO A 10 16.26 1.53 -8.51
CA PRO A 10 16.97 2.30 -9.53
C PRO A 10 17.59 3.53 -8.88
N LYS A 11 18.79 3.91 -9.35
CA LYS A 11 19.36 5.23 -9.07
C LYS A 11 18.68 6.26 -9.98
N GLY A 12 17.56 6.82 -9.52
CA GLY A 12 16.74 7.82 -10.20
C GLY A 12 15.46 8.12 -9.41
N GLY A 13 14.83 9.28 -9.61
CA GLY A 13 13.57 9.63 -8.94
C GLY A 13 12.46 8.60 -9.22
N ARG A 14 11.57 8.35 -8.25
CA ARG A 14 10.51 7.30 -8.29
C ARG A 14 9.80 7.18 -9.64
N ILE A 15 9.56 8.33 -10.28
CA ILE A 15 8.80 8.52 -11.53
C ILE A 15 9.37 7.75 -12.73
N SER A 16 10.68 7.54 -12.83
CA SER A 16 11.28 6.93 -14.03
C SER A 16 11.27 5.39 -14.05
N SER A 17 10.95 4.73 -12.92
CA SER A 17 11.04 3.26 -12.85
C SER A 17 9.83 2.55 -13.45
N ALA A 18 10.06 1.44 -14.18
CA ALA A 18 8.99 0.65 -14.77
C ALA A 18 8.03 0.06 -13.72
N LYS A 19 8.57 -0.35 -12.56
CA LYS A 19 7.74 -0.83 -11.44
C LYS A 19 6.85 0.26 -10.86
N PHE A 20 7.35 1.48 -10.71
CA PHE A 20 6.53 2.60 -10.26
C PHE A 20 5.40 2.87 -11.25
N ARG A 21 5.70 2.94 -12.56
CA ARG A 21 4.66 3.09 -13.60
C ARG A 21 3.60 1.98 -13.54
N ALA A 22 4.01 0.72 -13.41
CA ALA A 22 3.07 -0.40 -13.28
C ALA A 22 2.20 -0.32 -12.01
N SER A 23 2.75 0.19 -10.90
CA SER A 23 1.98 0.38 -9.67
C SER A 23 1.00 1.55 -9.74
N LEU A 24 1.37 2.62 -10.47
CA LEU A 24 0.48 3.76 -10.72
C LEU A 24 -0.67 3.33 -11.61
N GLN A 25 -0.38 2.55 -12.66
CA GLN A 25 -1.42 1.97 -13.51
C GLN A 25 -2.42 1.14 -12.69
N LYS A 26 -1.95 0.32 -11.74
CA LYS A 26 -2.85 -0.43 -10.83
C LYS A 26 -3.70 0.47 -9.94
N ALA A 27 -3.17 1.62 -9.53
CA ALA A 27 -3.92 2.61 -8.77
C ALA A 27 -4.93 3.38 -9.63
N GLU A 28 -4.61 3.64 -10.89
CA GLU A 28 -5.51 4.24 -11.88
C GLU A 28 -6.64 3.28 -12.28
N GLU A 29 -6.35 1.98 -12.37
CA GLU A 29 -7.31 0.91 -12.68
C GLU A 29 -8.17 0.51 -11.46
N PHE A 30 -7.87 1.05 -10.27
CA PHE A 30 -8.60 0.73 -9.06
C PHE A 30 -10.05 1.23 -9.15
N SER A 31 -11.00 0.30 -9.01
CA SER A 31 -12.43 0.57 -9.09
C SER A 31 -13.17 0.23 -7.80
N GLY A 32 -12.46 0.24 -6.66
CA GLY A 32 -12.97 -0.24 -5.38
C GLY A 32 -12.63 -1.70 -5.08
N LEU A 33 -12.84 -2.10 -3.82
CA LEU A 33 -12.85 -3.52 -3.44
C LEU A 33 -14.15 -4.18 -3.88
N ASN A 34 -14.10 -5.49 -4.11
CA ASN A 34 -15.31 -6.30 -4.30
C ASN A 34 -16.25 -6.13 -3.10
N GLU A 35 -17.57 -6.16 -3.32
CA GLU A 35 -18.62 -5.83 -2.33
C GLU A 35 -18.48 -6.55 -0.97
N ASN A 36 -17.85 -7.72 -0.94
CA ASN A 36 -17.66 -8.55 0.27
C ASN A 36 -16.24 -8.49 0.87
N VAL A 37 -15.39 -7.59 0.39
CA VAL A 37 -13.99 -7.48 0.81
C VAL A 37 -13.80 -6.17 1.56
N SER A 38 -13.64 -6.25 2.88
CA SER A 38 -13.26 -5.08 3.68
C SER A 38 -11.76 -4.83 3.65
N ARG A 39 -11.34 -3.58 3.91
CA ARG A 39 -9.91 -3.23 4.07
C ARG A 39 -9.19 -4.06 5.14
N PHE A 40 -9.91 -4.54 6.15
CA PHE A 40 -9.36 -5.43 7.18
C PHE A 40 -9.24 -6.89 6.73
N LYS A 41 -10.04 -7.34 5.75
CA LYS A 41 -9.80 -8.64 5.09
C LYS A 41 -8.42 -8.64 4.41
N ALA A 42 -8.04 -7.53 3.77
CA ALA A 42 -6.71 -7.38 3.19
C ALA A 42 -5.60 -7.54 4.24
N LEU A 43 -5.70 -6.86 5.37
CA LEU A 43 -4.75 -7.00 6.46
C LEU A 43 -4.67 -8.43 7.01
N ARG A 44 -5.81 -9.10 7.16
CA ARG A 44 -5.87 -10.49 7.63
C ARG A 44 -5.15 -11.44 6.66
N LEU A 45 -5.38 -11.29 5.36
CA LEU A 45 -4.72 -12.09 4.33
C LEU A 45 -3.21 -11.86 4.33
N ILE A 46 -2.75 -10.62 4.48
CA ILE A 46 -1.33 -10.30 4.59
C ILE A 46 -0.70 -10.94 5.83
N LYS A 47 -1.35 -10.84 6.99
CA LYS A 47 -0.91 -11.49 8.23
C LYS A 47 -0.86 -13.02 8.09
N GLN A 48 -1.81 -13.63 7.37
CA GLN A 48 -1.88 -15.07 7.14
C GLN A 48 -0.85 -15.59 6.14
N ALA A 49 -0.68 -14.88 5.01
CA ALA A 49 0.36 -15.17 4.02
C ALA A 49 1.75 -15.00 4.65
N GLY A 50 1.91 -13.98 5.49
CA GLY A 50 3.05 -13.76 6.35
C GLY A 50 4.38 -13.75 5.60
N LYS A 51 5.42 -14.32 6.23
CA LYS A 51 6.79 -14.35 5.71
C LYS A 51 6.92 -15.05 4.35
N VAL A 52 6.04 -16.01 4.04
CA VAL A 52 6.08 -16.77 2.77
C VAL A 52 5.85 -15.85 1.56
N ALA A 53 5.01 -14.83 1.72
CA ALA A 53 4.76 -13.81 0.71
C ALA A 53 5.70 -12.59 0.81
N GLY A 54 6.78 -12.68 1.61
CA GLY A 54 7.76 -11.60 1.79
C GLY A 54 7.36 -10.50 2.78
N PHE A 55 6.17 -10.60 3.41
CA PHE A 55 5.72 -9.63 4.41
C PHE A 55 6.35 -9.90 5.77
N ARG A 56 7.42 -9.16 6.06
CA ARG A 56 8.09 -9.17 7.37
C ARG A 56 7.24 -8.42 8.41
N PRO A 57 7.31 -8.74 9.71
CA PRO A 57 6.45 -8.15 10.74
C PRO A 57 6.42 -6.63 10.73
N GLU A 58 7.57 -5.99 10.50
CA GLU A 58 7.70 -4.53 10.51
C GLU A 58 7.12 -3.86 9.25
N LEU A 59 6.94 -4.61 8.16
CA LEU A 59 6.21 -4.16 6.97
C LEU A 59 4.70 -4.23 7.21
N VAL A 60 4.25 -5.29 7.88
CA VAL A 60 2.84 -5.46 8.27
C VAL A 60 2.44 -4.36 9.25
N GLU A 61 3.29 -4.04 10.22
CA GLU A 61 3.07 -2.92 11.17
C GLU A 61 2.86 -1.59 10.45
N LEU A 62 3.73 -1.24 9.49
CA LEU A 62 3.59 0.00 8.73
C LEU A 62 2.33 0.01 7.86
N LEU A 63 2.00 -1.12 7.24
CA LEU A 63 0.82 -1.23 6.40
C LEU A 63 -0.48 -1.13 7.21
N GLU A 64 -0.54 -1.76 8.39
CA GLU A 64 -1.63 -1.64 9.34
C GLU A 64 -1.81 -0.19 9.79
N TYR A 65 -0.71 0.49 10.10
CA TYR A 65 -0.70 1.91 10.46
C TYR A 65 -1.36 2.80 9.39
N TYR A 66 -1.10 2.53 8.10
CA TYR A 66 -1.76 3.25 7.00
C TYR A 66 -3.20 2.84 6.79
N LEU A 67 -3.52 1.55 6.84
CA LEU A 67 -4.88 1.03 6.63
C LEU A 67 -5.88 1.62 7.62
N VAL A 68 -5.50 1.73 8.89
CA VAL A 68 -6.35 2.31 9.95
C VAL A 68 -6.68 3.79 9.70
N ARG A 69 -5.85 4.50 8.91
CA ARG A 69 -6.04 5.91 8.55
C ARG A 69 -6.85 6.12 7.27
N THR A 70 -7.31 5.03 6.64
CA THR A 70 -8.28 5.07 5.53
C THR A 70 -9.70 4.79 6.05
N GLN A 71 -10.69 5.24 5.30
CA GLN A 71 -12.12 5.04 5.56
C GLN A 71 -12.72 4.07 4.55
N ASP A 72 -13.86 3.45 4.86
CA ASP A 72 -14.51 2.50 3.93
C ASP A 72 -14.84 3.15 2.58
N ILE A 73 -15.26 4.42 2.57
CA ILE A 73 -15.52 5.17 1.34
C ILE A 73 -14.31 5.23 0.40
N ASP A 74 -13.09 5.27 0.95
CA ASP A 74 -11.87 5.34 0.14
C ASP A 74 -11.65 4.07 -0.70
N TRP A 75 -12.26 2.96 -0.30
CA TRP A 75 -12.16 1.66 -0.94
C TRP A 75 -13.34 1.36 -1.89
N THR A 76 -14.15 2.37 -2.20
CA THR A 76 -15.27 2.25 -3.14
C THR A 76 -14.89 2.72 -4.54
N LYS A 77 -15.77 2.46 -5.50
CA LYS A 77 -15.62 2.96 -6.88
C LYS A 77 -15.44 4.48 -6.87
N ASP A 78 -14.62 4.98 -7.78
CA ASP A 78 -14.31 6.42 -7.97
C ASP A 78 -13.57 7.09 -6.80
N ASN A 79 -13.10 6.32 -5.82
CA ASN A 79 -12.30 6.79 -4.67
C ASN A 79 -10.94 6.07 -4.62
N GLN A 80 -10.03 6.57 -3.77
CA GLN A 80 -8.71 5.97 -3.56
C GLN A 80 -8.30 5.96 -2.07
N PRO A 81 -7.79 4.85 -1.53
CA PRO A 81 -7.30 4.71 -0.16
C PRO A 81 -5.90 5.32 0.02
N ILE A 82 -5.85 6.66 0.01
CA ILE A 82 -4.61 7.43 0.18
C ILE A 82 -4.43 7.85 1.65
N CYS A 83 -3.33 7.40 2.26
CA CYS A 83 -2.85 7.90 3.54
C CYS A 83 -1.86 9.05 3.33
N TYR A 84 -2.29 10.26 3.66
CA TYR A 84 -1.50 11.49 3.53
C TYR A 84 -0.82 11.93 4.85
N GLN A 85 -0.64 10.99 5.78
CA GLN A 85 0.14 11.21 7.01
C GLN A 85 1.61 11.50 6.66
N THR A 86 2.20 12.51 7.28
CA THR A 86 3.60 12.88 7.02
C THR A 86 4.57 11.75 7.43
N VAL A 87 5.73 11.70 6.79
CA VAL A 87 6.78 10.73 7.12
C VAL A 87 7.28 10.93 8.55
N THR A 88 7.49 12.18 8.95
CA THR A 88 7.92 12.54 10.31
C THR A 88 6.92 12.06 11.36
N ALA A 89 5.61 12.30 11.16
CA ALA A 89 4.61 11.85 12.11
C ALA A 89 4.47 10.32 12.13
N THR A 90 4.59 9.67 10.96
CA THR A 90 4.63 8.19 10.89
C THR A 90 5.82 7.62 11.67
N ALA A 91 7.00 8.24 11.51
CA ALA A 91 8.23 7.86 12.19
C ALA A 91 8.09 8.02 13.72
N GLN A 92 7.52 9.14 14.16
CA GLN A 92 7.24 9.41 15.58
C GLN A 92 6.26 8.39 16.18
N ASP A 93 5.12 8.18 15.52
CA ASP A 93 4.08 7.27 16.02
C ASP A 93 4.57 5.81 16.13
N LEU A 94 5.48 5.40 15.23
CA LEU A 94 6.03 4.03 15.21
C LEU A 94 7.35 3.90 15.96
N GLY A 95 7.91 4.98 16.51
CA GLY A 95 9.20 4.95 17.21
C GLY A 95 10.39 4.55 16.31
N ILE A 96 10.37 4.95 15.04
CA ILE A 96 11.42 4.64 14.05
C ILE A 96 11.95 5.90 13.38
N SER A 97 13.04 5.80 12.63
CA SER A 97 13.54 6.90 11.80
C SER A 97 12.71 7.09 10.52
N GLU A 98 12.68 8.30 9.98
CA GLU A 98 12.10 8.57 8.65
C GLU A 98 12.73 7.70 7.55
N ARG A 99 14.04 7.43 7.67
CA ARG A 99 14.76 6.53 6.76
C ARG A 99 14.19 5.11 6.80
N GLN A 100 13.80 4.62 7.98
CA GLN A 100 13.14 3.32 8.13
C GLN A 100 11.73 3.33 7.55
N VAL A 101 10.96 4.40 7.70
CA VAL A 101 9.66 4.57 7.02
C VAL A 101 9.85 4.40 5.51
N TRP A 102 10.75 5.17 4.90
CA TRP A 102 11.01 5.08 3.46
C TRP A 102 11.48 3.70 3.00
N ASN A 103 12.34 3.03 3.78
CA ASN A 103 12.79 1.67 3.48
C ASN A 103 11.64 0.66 3.51
N ARG A 104 10.77 0.75 4.52
CA ARG A 104 9.62 -0.13 4.66
C ARG A 104 8.59 0.12 3.56
N GLU A 105 8.31 1.38 3.22
CA GLU A 105 7.45 1.71 2.07
C GLU A 105 8.03 1.19 0.75
N SER A 106 9.35 1.35 0.54
CA SER A 106 10.01 0.82 -0.66
C SER A 106 9.91 -0.70 -0.75
N ALA A 107 10.02 -1.40 0.37
CA ALA A 107 9.84 -2.85 0.43
C ALA A 107 8.39 -3.26 0.18
N LEU A 108 7.41 -2.57 0.76
CA LEU A 108 5.98 -2.79 0.51
C LEU A 108 5.61 -2.52 -0.97
N HIS A 109 6.16 -1.47 -1.55
CA HIS A 109 6.02 -1.19 -2.98
C HIS A 109 6.61 -2.31 -3.85
N ALA A 110 7.77 -2.85 -3.48
CA ALA A 110 8.37 -3.99 -4.18
C ALA A 110 7.50 -5.26 -4.12
N LEU A 111 6.71 -5.44 -3.05
CA LEU A 111 5.70 -6.49 -2.89
C LEU A 111 4.38 -6.16 -3.62
N GLY A 112 4.25 -4.99 -4.24
CA GLY A 112 3.03 -4.53 -4.91
C GLY A 112 1.92 -4.12 -3.95
N ALA A 113 2.24 -3.87 -2.67
CA ALA A 113 1.25 -3.55 -1.64
C ALA A 113 0.88 -2.06 -1.58
N LEU A 114 1.68 -1.17 -2.16
CA LEU A 114 1.39 0.26 -2.21
C LEU A 114 2.08 0.94 -3.39
N THR A 115 1.63 2.16 -3.67
CA THR A 115 2.33 3.15 -4.48
C THR A 115 2.26 4.52 -3.80
N TRP A 116 2.66 5.57 -4.49
CA TRP A 116 2.61 6.94 -3.99
C TRP A 116 1.85 7.84 -4.96
N ASN A 117 0.90 8.60 -4.42
CA ASN A 117 0.35 9.77 -5.09
C ASN A 117 1.19 10.99 -4.67
N ASP A 118 2.29 11.25 -5.38
CA ASP A 118 3.26 12.27 -5.00
C ASP A 118 2.81 13.67 -5.44
N SER A 119 3.01 14.66 -4.56
CA SER A 119 2.98 16.08 -4.95
C SER A 119 4.28 16.48 -5.65
N GLY A 120 4.30 17.63 -6.32
CA GLY A 120 5.51 18.13 -7.01
C GLY A 120 6.75 18.27 -6.12
N ASN A 121 6.59 18.37 -4.79
CA ASN A 121 7.68 18.40 -3.81
C ASN A 121 7.65 17.22 -2.81
N GLN A 122 6.90 16.15 -3.11
CA GLN A 122 6.75 14.94 -2.29
C GLN A 122 6.23 15.19 -0.86
N LYS A 123 5.71 16.40 -0.55
CA LYS A 123 5.01 16.64 0.71
C LYS A 123 3.71 15.86 0.73
N ARG A 124 3.39 15.33 1.90
CA ARG A 124 2.13 14.63 2.16
C ARG A 124 1.14 15.56 2.81
N TYR A 125 -0.02 15.68 2.19
CA TYR A 125 -1.13 16.50 2.67
C TYR A 125 -2.40 16.10 1.92
N GLY A 126 -3.54 16.34 2.52
CA GLY A 126 -4.82 16.03 1.91
C GLY A 126 -5.97 16.71 2.63
N GLN A 127 -7.12 16.69 1.99
CA GLN A 127 -8.35 17.23 2.53
C GLN A 127 -9.49 16.28 2.23
N ARG A 128 -10.33 16.05 3.25
CA ARG A 128 -11.60 15.37 3.09
C ARG A 128 -12.74 16.37 3.01
N ASP A 129 -13.76 16.00 2.26
CA ASP A 129 -15.04 16.64 2.33
C ASP A 129 -15.67 16.44 3.72
N LYS A 130 -16.25 17.50 4.29
CA LYS A 130 -16.78 17.46 5.66
C LYS A 130 -18.11 16.73 5.76
N GLU A 131 -18.87 16.66 4.68
CA GLU A 131 -20.21 16.07 4.67
C GLU A 131 -20.14 14.59 4.31
N THR A 132 -19.41 14.28 3.23
CA THR A 132 -19.31 12.92 2.69
C THR A 132 -18.17 12.10 3.28
N GLY A 133 -17.14 12.75 3.85
CA GLY A 133 -15.91 12.11 4.31
C GLY A 133 -14.96 11.68 3.18
N ALA A 134 -15.36 11.82 1.92
CA ALA A 134 -14.55 11.48 0.75
C ALA A 134 -13.30 12.36 0.65
N ILE A 135 -12.22 11.82 0.09
CA ILE A 135 -11.00 12.60 -0.19
C ILE A 135 -11.29 13.57 -1.35
N LYS A 136 -11.13 14.88 -1.12
CA LYS A 136 -11.17 15.90 -2.19
C LYS A 136 -9.88 15.92 -2.99
N TYR A 137 -8.76 15.82 -2.27
CA TYR A 137 -7.43 15.64 -2.81
C TYR A 137 -6.53 15.07 -1.71
N ALA A 138 -5.53 14.29 -2.09
CA ALA A 138 -4.51 13.79 -1.17
C ALA A 138 -3.22 13.49 -1.92
N PHE A 139 -2.10 13.77 -1.29
CA PHE A 139 -0.77 13.36 -1.70
C PHE A 139 -0.15 12.55 -0.58
N GLY A 140 0.28 11.33 -0.87
CA GLY A 140 0.65 10.36 0.15
C GLY A 140 0.83 8.94 -0.37
N VAL A 141 0.76 7.99 0.56
CA VAL A 141 0.84 6.56 0.26
C VAL A 141 -0.52 6.09 -0.23
N ASP A 142 -0.55 5.54 -1.44
CA ASP A 142 -1.75 4.98 -2.05
C ASP A 142 -1.77 3.46 -1.88
N LEU A 143 -2.83 2.96 -1.23
CA LEU A 143 -3.03 1.55 -0.92
C LEU A 143 -3.87 0.81 -1.96
N SER A 144 -4.32 1.48 -3.03
CA SER A 144 -5.09 0.88 -4.13
C SER A 144 -4.48 -0.42 -4.68
N PRO A 145 -3.13 -0.54 -4.83
CA PRO A 145 -2.50 -1.78 -5.31
C PRO A 145 -2.82 -3.03 -4.47
N LEU A 146 -3.23 -2.87 -3.21
CA LEU A 146 -3.67 -4.00 -2.39
C LEU A 146 -4.81 -4.77 -3.04
N ALA A 147 -5.77 -4.11 -3.68
CA ALA A 147 -6.91 -4.77 -4.31
C ALA A 147 -6.47 -5.82 -5.35
N ALA A 148 -5.50 -5.46 -6.20
CA ALA A 148 -4.92 -6.36 -7.19
C ALA A 148 -4.02 -7.45 -6.57
N LEU A 149 -3.52 -7.24 -5.36
CA LEU A 149 -2.66 -8.19 -4.65
C LEU A 149 -3.46 -9.29 -3.93
N LEU A 150 -4.71 -9.01 -3.52
CA LEU A 150 -5.52 -9.94 -2.72
C LEU A 150 -5.66 -11.35 -3.31
N PRO A 151 -5.99 -11.53 -4.60
CA PRO A 151 -6.13 -12.88 -5.17
C PRO A 151 -4.83 -13.68 -5.13
N THR A 152 -3.68 -13.01 -5.19
CA THR A 152 -2.37 -13.65 -5.07
C THR A 152 -2.08 -14.10 -3.63
N LEU A 153 -2.48 -13.31 -2.64
CA LEU A 153 -2.34 -13.68 -1.23
C LEU A 153 -3.26 -14.86 -0.86
N GLU A 154 -4.49 -14.85 -1.35
CA GLU A 154 -5.44 -15.96 -1.16
C GLU A 154 -4.86 -17.28 -1.70
N ARG A 155 -4.34 -17.29 -2.93
CA ARG A 155 -3.68 -18.46 -3.53
C ARG A 155 -2.45 -18.93 -2.75
N ALA A 156 -1.61 -18.01 -2.26
CA ALA A 156 -0.44 -18.37 -1.46
C ALA A 156 -0.82 -19.03 -0.12
N ILE A 157 -1.92 -18.58 0.50
CA ILE A 157 -2.44 -19.18 1.73
C ILE A 157 -3.01 -20.57 1.48
N GLU A 158 -3.71 -20.76 0.37
CA GLU A 158 -4.26 -22.08 -0.02
C GLU A 158 -3.15 -23.10 -0.25
N GLN A 159 -2.10 -22.74 -0.99
CA GLN A 159 -0.93 -23.60 -1.22
C GLN A 159 -0.25 -24.02 0.09
N LYS A 160 -0.18 -23.12 1.07
CA LYS A 160 0.38 -23.41 2.40
C LYS A 160 -0.43 -24.44 3.20
N LYS A 161 -1.75 -24.56 2.96
CA LYS A 161 -2.62 -25.52 3.68
C LYS A 161 -2.53 -26.95 3.14
N ILE A 162 -2.00 -27.12 1.93
CA ILE A 162 -1.91 -28.41 1.24
C ILE A 162 -0.57 -29.13 1.55
N LEU A 163 0.40 -28.39 2.10
CA LEU A 163 1.70 -28.88 2.57
C LEU A 163 1.64 -29.22 4.07
#